data_AF-A0A8H7LG87-F1
#
_entry.id   AF-A0A8H7LG87-F1
#
_cell.length_a   1.000
_cell.length_b   1.000
_cell.length_c   1.000
_cell.angle_alpha   90.00
_cell.angle_beta   90.00
_cell.angle_gamma   90.00
#
_symmetry.space_group_name_H-M   'P 1'
#
loop_
_entity.id
_entity.type
_entity.pdbx_description
1 polymer ?
#
loop_
_entity_poly.entity_id
_entity_poly.type
_entity_poly.pdbx_seq_one_letter_code
_entity_poly.pdbx_strand_id
1 'polypeptide(L)'
;MVEEAWRLIYNLGYSVQSKQVEALLQAKSYVPTLNAFSCCLSPRVFNFNIFDTFVVNQLHEIELRVWKSLFQHLLQLLHLSGTCAVVEFNQRFQSVPTFGSTIQMFLDDVASMGQLAARDFEDILQCCIPVFEGLLPSECDAVVQRLLFIFVQWHGLAKLCCHTTETLKIMKKLTAKLGSELCSFAKLTKTMDVCKTPDEYTRQKKQQAAAQALRSTQATASKGKSKAPVDPATSDGRRLCIFNINTYK
;
A
#
# COMPACT_ATOMS: atom_id res chain seq x y z
N MET A 1 24.84 -18.14 -4.14
CA MET A 1 23.91 -17.32 -4.96
C MET A 1 24.38 -15.88 -5.06
N VAL A 2 24.32 -15.06 -4.00
CA VAL A 2 24.78 -13.65 -4.06
C VAL A 2 26.29 -13.53 -4.31
N GLU A 3 27.11 -14.35 -3.65
CA GLU A 3 28.57 -14.41 -3.90
C GLU A 3 28.91 -14.86 -5.34
N GLU A 4 28.12 -15.79 -5.91
CA GLU A 4 28.29 -16.28 -7.28
C GLU A 4 28.00 -15.17 -8.30
N ALA A 5 26.90 -14.45 -8.11
CA ALA A 5 26.53 -13.31 -8.93
C ALA A 5 27.56 -12.17 -8.81
N TRP A 6 28.10 -11.94 -7.61
CA TRP A 6 29.18 -10.97 -7.40
C TRP A 6 30.45 -11.37 -8.16
N ARG A 7 30.86 -12.65 -8.13
CA ARG A 7 32.01 -13.14 -8.92
C ARG A 7 31.78 -13.01 -10.42
N LEU A 8 30.57 -13.26 -10.91
CA LEU A 8 30.23 -13.07 -12.34
C LEU A 8 30.39 -11.61 -12.78
N ILE A 9 29.97 -10.66 -11.94
CA ILE A 9 30.05 -9.23 -12.28
C ILE A 9 31.49 -8.72 -12.17
N TYR A 10 32.15 -8.97 -11.03
CA TYR A 10 33.44 -8.33 -10.72
C TYR A 10 34.66 -9.09 -11.23
N ASN A 11 34.62 -10.43 -11.30
CA ASN A 11 35.78 -11.21 -11.75
C ASN A 11 35.68 -11.60 -13.23
N LEU A 12 34.46 -11.79 -13.75
CA LEU A 12 34.22 -12.24 -15.13
C LEU A 12 33.67 -11.13 -16.03
N GLY A 13 33.39 -9.93 -15.48
CA GLY A 13 33.02 -8.74 -16.25
C GLY A 13 31.61 -8.77 -16.86
N TYR A 14 30.73 -9.66 -16.40
CA TYR A 14 29.34 -9.71 -16.87
C TYR A 14 28.55 -8.49 -16.39
N SER A 15 27.66 -7.98 -17.24
CA SER A 15 26.76 -6.91 -16.82
C SER A 15 25.76 -7.40 -15.76
N VAL A 16 25.31 -6.49 -14.89
CA VAL A 16 24.33 -6.78 -13.84
C VAL A 16 22.99 -7.29 -14.43
N GLN A 17 22.68 -6.88 -15.66
CA GLN A 17 21.49 -7.30 -16.44
C GLN A 17 21.75 -8.52 -17.34
N SER A 18 22.89 -9.19 -17.19
CA SER A 18 23.16 -10.37 -18.01
C SER A 18 22.22 -11.51 -17.63
N LYS A 19 21.77 -12.30 -18.62
CA LYS A 19 20.86 -13.44 -18.41
C LYS A 19 21.34 -14.42 -17.34
N GLN A 20 22.67 -14.55 -17.18
CA GLN A 20 23.29 -15.44 -16.18
C GLN A 20 23.17 -14.87 -14.75
N VAL A 21 23.35 -13.56 -14.58
CA VAL A 21 23.20 -12.89 -13.28
C VAL A 21 21.72 -12.78 -12.91
N GLU A 22 20.85 -12.44 -13.87
CA GLU A 22 19.39 -12.40 -13.66
C GLU A 22 18.82 -13.78 -13.31
N ALA A 23 19.24 -14.86 -13.99
CA ALA A 23 18.78 -16.20 -13.66
C ALA A 23 19.05 -16.61 -12.19
N LEU A 24 20.14 -16.10 -11.60
CA LEU A 24 20.51 -16.38 -10.22
C LEU A 24 19.77 -15.50 -9.19
N LEU A 25 19.46 -14.26 -9.55
CA LEU A 25 18.98 -13.25 -8.60
C LEU A 25 17.48 -12.95 -8.73
N GLN A 26 16.92 -13.07 -9.93
CA GLN A 26 15.56 -12.65 -10.25
C GLN A 26 14.49 -13.48 -9.54
N ALA A 27 14.73 -14.78 -9.35
CA ALA A 27 13.80 -15.66 -8.64
C ALA A 27 13.52 -15.24 -7.19
N LYS A 28 14.45 -14.52 -6.56
CA LYS A 28 14.36 -14.04 -5.17
C LYS A 28 14.49 -12.53 -5.04
N SER A 29 14.45 -11.80 -6.17
CA SER A 29 14.63 -10.34 -6.24
C SER A 29 15.86 -9.82 -5.49
N TYR A 30 16.98 -10.54 -5.54
CA TYR A 30 18.20 -10.16 -4.85
C TYR A 30 19.05 -9.17 -5.64
N VAL A 31 19.82 -8.37 -4.92
CA VAL A 31 20.82 -7.45 -5.48
C VAL A 31 22.21 -8.03 -5.20
N PRO A 32 23.16 -8.00 -6.15
CA PRO A 32 24.49 -8.58 -5.98
C PRO A 32 25.41 -7.68 -5.14
N THR A 33 24.95 -7.29 -3.95
CA THR A 33 25.70 -6.45 -3.02
C THR A 33 26.15 -7.29 -1.83
N LEU A 34 27.46 -7.39 -1.62
CA LEU A 34 28.03 -7.96 -0.41
C LEU A 34 28.09 -6.88 0.66
N ASN A 35 27.40 -7.10 1.78
CA ASN A 35 27.45 -6.22 2.94
C ASN A 35 28.59 -6.67 3.87
N ALA A 36 29.28 -5.75 4.55
CA ALA A 36 30.26 -6.06 5.59
C ALA A 36 29.73 -7.06 6.63
N PHE A 37 28.43 -6.97 6.98
CA PHE A 37 27.79 -7.95 7.86
C PHE A 37 27.71 -9.34 7.23
N SER A 38 27.43 -9.46 5.92
CA SER A 38 27.38 -10.76 5.24
C SER A 38 28.74 -11.44 5.17
N CYS A 39 29.83 -10.67 5.17
CA CYS A 39 31.19 -11.19 5.25
C CYS A 39 31.55 -11.65 6.66
N CYS A 40 31.24 -10.84 7.69
CA CYS A 40 31.61 -11.10 9.08
C CYS A 40 30.71 -12.15 9.77
N LEU A 41 29.42 -12.17 9.45
CA LEU A 41 28.42 -13.08 10.02
C LEU A 41 28.05 -14.20 9.03
N SER A 42 28.85 -14.40 7.99
CA SER A 42 28.63 -15.39 6.94
C SER A 42 28.20 -16.75 7.51
N PRO A 43 27.33 -17.49 6.81
CA PRO A 43 27.00 -18.87 7.14
C PRO A 43 28.23 -19.77 7.30
N ARG A 44 29.36 -19.40 6.67
CA ARG A 44 30.64 -20.13 6.77
C ARG A 44 31.31 -20.00 8.15
N VAL A 45 31.06 -18.93 8.89
CA VAL A 45 31.74 -18.64 10.18
C VAL A 45 30.79 -18.87 11.36
N PHE A 46 29.53 -18.43 11.26
CA PHE A 46 28.57 -18.50 12.36
C PHE A 46 27.26 -19.23 12.01
N ASN A 47 27.14 -19.82 10.81
CA ASN A 47 25.89 -20.39 10.28
C ASN A 47 24.67 -19.44 10.43
N PHE A 48 24.92 -18.13 10.35
CA PHE A 48 23.91 -17.11 10.58
C PHE A 48 23.50 -16.46 9.26
N ASN A 49 22.23 -16.54 8.92
CA ASN A 49 21.69 -15.91 7.73
C ASN A 49 21.03 -14.58 8.09
N ILE A 50 21.67 -13.47 7.71
CA ILE A 50 21.18 -12.11 8.01
C ILE A 50 19.78 -11.88 7.42
N PHE A 51 19.46 -12.53 6.29
CA PHE A 51 18.16 -12.38 5.66
C PHE A 51 17.01 -12.92 6.53
N ASP A 52 17.29 -13.91 7.37
CA ASP A 52 16.30 -14.47 8.29
C ASP A 52 16.09 -13.58 9.53
N THR A 53 16.97 -12.60 9.75
CA THR A 53 16.84 -11.61 10.84
C THR A 53 16.03 -10.37 10.47
N PHE A 54 15.82 -10.09 9.18
CA PHE A 54 15.06 -8.90 8.80
C PHE A 54 13.60 -9.09 9.20
N VAL A 55 13.17 -8.32 10.20
CA VAL A 55 11.78 -8.22 10.62
C VAL A 55 11.00 -7.52 9.50
N VAL A 56 9.82 -8.05 9.18
CA VAL A 56 8.88 -7.46 8.22
C VAL A 56 8.68 -5.98 8.54
N ASN A 57 8.93 -5.10 7.56
CA ASN A 57 8.77 -3.67 7.75
C ASN A 57 7.28 -3.29 7.68
N GLN A 58 6.62 -3.26 8.85
CA GLN A 58 5.19 -2.97 8.97
C GLN A 58 4.81 -1.61 8.36
N LEU A 59 5.67 -0.60 8.49
CA LEU A 59 5.42 0.75 7.96
C LEU A 59 5.33 0.72 6.43
N HIS A 60 6.23 -0.01 5.77
CA HIS A 60 6.20 -0.10 4.31
C HIS A 60 5.16 -1.09 3.80
N GLU A 61 5.11 -2.28 4.39
CA GLU A 61 4.31 -3.38 3.85
C GLU A 61 2.83 -3.29 4.18
N ILE A 62 2.49 -2.70 5.33
CA ILE A 62 1.11 -2.58 5.78
C ILE A 62 0.64 -1.14 5.63
N GLU A 63 1.26 -0.19 6.32
CA GLU A 63 0.74 1.18 6.43
C GLU A 63 0.74 1.88 5.06
N LEU A 64 1.88 1.86 4.36
CA LEU A 64 2.03 2.50 3.06
C LEU A 64 1.44 1.71 1.88
N ARG A 65 1.21 0.40 2.02
CA ARG A 65 0.67 -0.44 0.94
C ARG A 65 -0.79 -0.81 1.20
N VAL A 66 -1.04 -1.74 2.11
CA VAL A 66 -2.38 -2.32 2.34
C VAL A 66 -3.32 -1.27 2.88
N TRP A 67 -2.93 -0.58 3.96
CA TRP A 67 -3.77 0.43 4.60
C TRP A 67 -3.99 1.62 3.69
N LYS A 68 -2.95 2.21 3.11
CA LYS A 68 -3.10 3.30 2.14
C LYS A 68 -4.05 2.95 0.99
N SER A 69 -3.96 1.74 0.44
CA SER A 69 -4.86 1.28 -0.63
C SER A 69 -6.30 1.13 -0.14
N LEU A 70 -6.50 0.58 1.07
CA LEU A 70 -7.81 0.45 1.68
C LEU A 70 -8.42 1.83 1.97
N PHE A 71 -7.65 2.71 2.59
CA PHE A 71 -8.03 4.07 2.94
C PHE A 71 -8.44 4.88 1.69
N GLN A 72 -7.66 4.79 0.62
CA GLN A 72 -8.04 5.42 -0.65
C GLN A 72 -9.38 4.91 -1.17
N HIS A 73 -9.67 3.61 -1.04
CA HIS A 73 -10.96 3.06 -1.47
C HIS A 73 -12.12 3.48 -0.56
N LEU A 74 -11.89 3.60 0.75
CA LEU A 74 -12.88 4.17 1.68
C LEU A 74 -13.22 5.61 1.35
N LEU A 75 -12.23 6.42 0.97
CA LEU A 75 -12.45 7.79 0.51
C LEU A 75 -13.23 7.85 -0.81
N GLN A 76 -13.06 6.87 -1.71
CA GLN A 76 -13.88 6.77 -2.92
C GLN A 76 -15.34 6.44 -2.59
N LEU A 77 -15.60 5.53 -1.64
CA LEU A 77 -16.95 5.24 -1.14
C LEU A 77 -17.58 6.46 -0.46
N LEU A 78 -16.78 7.22 0.30
CA LEU A 78 -17.22 8.46 0.92
C LEU A 78 -17.69 9.48 -0.12
N HIS A 79 -16.97 9.59 -1.25
CA HIS A 79 -17.38 10.47 -2.35
C HIS A 79 -18.69 10.04 -3.02
N LEU A 80 -19.05 8.75 -2.99
CA LEU A 80 -20.38 8.30 -3.45
C LEU A 80 -21.51 8.83 -2.56
N SER A 81 -21.23 9.01 -1.28
CA SER A 81 -22.20 9.55 -0.30
C SER A 81 -22.40 11.06 -0.46
N GLY A 82 -21.51 11.73 -1.20
CA GLY A 82 -21.60 13.15 -1.55
C GLY A 82 -20.51 14.00 -0.91
N THR A 83 -20.44 15.27 -1.33
CA THR A 83 -19.42 16.23 -0.86
C THR A 83 -19.58 16.62 0.60
N CYS A 84 -20.81 16.62 1.14
CA CYS A 84 -21.07 16.88 2.55
C CYS A 84 -20.40 15.85 3.47
N ALA A 85 -20.42 14.57 3.08
CA ALA A 85 -19.79 13.51 3.85
C ALA A 85 -18.25 13.68 3.91
N VAL A 86 -17.63 14.19 2.85
CA VAL A 86 -16.19 14.50 2.81
C VAL A 86 -15.83 15.66 3.74
N VAL A 87 -16.68 16.70 3.79
CA VAL A 87 -16.47 17.83 4.71
C VAL A 87 -16.61 17.36 6.15
N GLU A 88 -17.65 16.59 6.46
CA GLU A 88 -17.86 16.03 7.80
C GLU A 88 -16.71 15.10 8.21
N PHE A 89 -16.19 14.29 7.29
CA PHE A 89 -15.01 13.45 7.51
C PHE A 89 -13.79 14.26 7.98
N ASN A 90 -13.47 15.34 7.28
CA ASN A 90 -12.33 16.20 7.64
C ASN A 90 -12.59 16.90 8.99
N GLN A 91 -13.81 17.38 9.24
CA GLN A 91 -14.18 18.00 10.53
C GLN A 91 -14.05 17.02 11.70
N ARG A 92 -14.45 15.76 11.51
CA ARG A 92 -14.29 14.72 12.53
C ARG A 92 -12.82 14.42 12.81
N PHE A 93 -11.97 14.36 11.78
CA PHE A 93 -10.52 14.21 11.97
C PHE A 93 -9.90 15.40 12.71
N GLN A 94 -10.28 16.63 12.38
CA GLN A 94 -9.83 17.85 13.08
C GLN A 94 -10.29 17.88 14.54
N SER A 95 -11.41 17.22 14.85
CA SER A 95 -11.96 17.14 16.21
C SER A 95 -11.33 16.03 17.06
N VAL A 96 -10.48 15.17 16.48
CA VAL A 96 -9.76 14.13 17.24
C VAL A 96 -8.80 14.83 18.21
N PRO A 97 -8.92 14.57 19.53
CA PRO A 97 -8.02 15.17 20.51
C PRO A 97 -6.61 14.65 20.32
N THR A 98 -5.61 15.49 20.61
CA THR A 98 -4.22 15.05 20.63
C THR A 98 -4.00 14.05 21.75
N PHE A 99 -3.12 13.07 21.50
CA PHE A 99 -2.74 12.07 22.49
C PHE A 99 -1.23 11.94 22.59
N GLY A 100 -0.69 12.47 23.69
CA GLY A 100 0.74 12.47 23.97
C GLY A 100 1.55 13.13 22.85
N SER A 101 2.73 12.58 22.58
CA SER A 101 3.57 12.94 21.41
C SER A 101 3.27 12.08 20.18
N THR A 102 2.35 11.12 20.29
CA THR A 102 2.07 10.12 19.26
C THR A 102 1.03 10.62 18.27
N ILE A 103 -0.14 11.06 18.74
CA ILE A 103 -1.22 11.55 17.88
C ILE A 103 -1.23 13.08 17.91
N GLN A 104 -0.86 13.69 16.78
CA GLN A 104 -0.89 15.14 16.58
C GLN A 104 -2.22 15.60 15.97
N MET A 105 -2.47 16.92 15.99
CA MET A 105 -3.66 17.48 15.38
C MET A 105 -3.65 17.29 13.87
N PHE A 106 -4.76 16.79 13.31
CA PHE A 106 -4.97 16.73 11.87
C PHE A 106 -5.44 18.11 11.36
N LEU A 107 -4.49 19.00 11.05
CA LEU A 107 -4.79 20.37 10.61
C LEU A 107 -5.24 20.45 9.14
N ASP A 108 -4.68 19.59 8.30
CA ASP A 108 -4.95 19.56 6.86
C ASP A 108 -6.08 18.59 6.49
N ASP A 109 -6.63 18.76 5.29
CA ASP A 109 -7.67 17.90 4.74
C ASP A 109 -7.15 16.47 4.50
N VAL A 110 -7.46 15.57 5.43
CA VAL A 110 -7.07 14.15 5.39
C VAL A 110 -7.62 13.46 4.14
N ALA A 111 -8.83 13.82 3.69
CA ALA A 111 -9.45 13.26 2.49
C ALA A 111 -8.68 13.53 1.19
N SER A 112 -7.88 14.62 1.13
CA SER A 112 -7.09 14.98 -0.05
C SER A 112 -5.87 14.06 -0.25
N MET A 113 -5.45 13.37 0.82
CA MET A 113 -4.21 12.59 0.89
C MET A 113 -3.00 13.34 0.30
N GLY A 114 -2.95 14.66 0.48
CA GLY A 114 -1.84 15.50 0.06
C GLY A 114 -0.73 15.47 1.11
N GLN A 115 0.53 15.25 0.68
CA GLN A 115 1.72 15.37 1.53
C GLN A 115 1.79 14.49 2.78
N LEU A 116 0.94 13.46 2.91
CA LEU A 116 0.98 12.52 4.05
C LEU A 116 2.26 11.67 4.05
N ALA A 117 2.99 11.74 5.15
CA ALA A 117 4.09 10.86 5.49
C ALA A 117 3.57 9.50 5.97
N ALA A 118 4.48 8.51 6.06
CA ALA A 118 4.12 7.18 6.52
C ALA A 118 3.54 7.14 7.94
N ARG A 119 4.03 8.01 8.83
CA ARG A 119 3.53 8.16 10.19
C ARG A 119 2.07 8.62 10.21
N ASP A 120 1.70 9.55 9.34
CA ASP A 120 0.33 10.06 9.30
C ASP A 120 -0.66 8.94 8.94
N PHE A 121 -0.26 7.99 8.08
CA PHE A 121 -1.08 6.82 7.78
C PHE A 121 -1.32 5.93 8.99
N GLU A 122 -0.32 5.77 9.87
CA GLU A 122 -0.46 5.07 11.13
C GLU A 122 -1.46 5.78 12.06
N ASP A 123 -1.31 7.10 12.24
CA ASP A 123 -2.17 7.88 13.12
C ASP A 123 -3.62 7.93 12.62
N ILE A 124 -3.81 8.03 11.31
CA ILE A 124 -5.14 7.95 10.67
C ILE A 124 -5.76 6.57 10.95
N LEU A 125 -5.01 5.47 10.83
CA LEU A 125 -5.53 4.13 11.11
C LEU A 125 -5.97 4.00 12.56
N GLN A 126 -5.21 4.54 13.51
CA GLN A 126 -5.54 4.48 14.94
C GLN A 126 -6.83 5.25 15.26
N CYS A 127 -7.12 6.34 14.53
CA CYS A 127 -8.25 7.23 14.82
C CYS A 127 -9.47 7.02 13.90
N CYS A 128 -9.37 6.16 12.88
CA CYS A 128 -10.38 6.13 11.80
C CYS A 128 -11.75 5.58 12.19
N ILE A 129 -11.84 4.68 13.18
CA ILE A 129 -13.10 3.98 13.56
C ILE A 129 -14.23 4.98 13.86
N PRO A 130 -14.10 5.89 14.86
CA PRO A 130 -15.16 6.85 15.16
C PRO A 130 -15.38 7.87 14.05
N VAL A 131 -14.37 8.13 13.22
CA VAL A 131 -14.51 9.12 12.13
C VAL A 131 -15.43 8.59 11.02
N PHE A 132 -15.29 7.32 10.64
CA PHE A 132 -16.10 6.70 9.60
C PHE A 132 -17.51 6.29 10.06
N GLU A 133 -17.81 6.34 11.36
CA GLU A 133 -19.06 5.80 11.90
C GLU A 133 -20.30 6.56 11.38
N GLY A 134 -21.18 5.86 10.64
CA GLY A 134 -22.41 6.43 10.11
C GLY A 134 -22.22 7.41 8.95
N LEU A 135 -21.01 7.45 8.36
CA LEU A 135 -20.67 8.38 7.29
C LEU A 135 -20.72 7.74 5.89
N LEU A 136 -20.66 6.42 5.84
CA LEU A 136 -20.71 5.64 4.61
C LEU A 136 -22.15 5.19 4.29
N PRO A 137 -22.42 4.72 3.06
CA PRO A 137 -23.74 4.20 2.72
C PRO A 137 -24.13 3.06 3.67
N SER A 138 -25.40 3.01 4.06
CA SER A 138 -25.92 2.05 5.04
C SER A 138 -25.65 0.58 4.68
N GLU A 139 -25.54 0.27 3.38
CA GLU A 139 -25.21 -1.04 2.85
C GLU A 139 -23.77 -1.49 3.19
N CYS A 140 -22.85 -0.54 3.38
CA CYS A 140 -21.42 -0.80 3.59
C CYS A 140 -20.92 -0.40 4.97
N ASP A 141 -21.56 0.55 5.66
CA ASP A 141 -21.05 1.13 6.91
C ASP A 141 -20.72 0.06 7.96
N ALA A 142 -21.66 -0.84 8.24
CA ALA A 142 -21.44 -1.92 9.22
C ALA A 142 -20.31 -2.90 8.84
N VAL A 143 -20.09 -3.12 7.54
CA VAL A 143 -19.00 -3.99 7.04
C VAL A 143 -17.67 -3.27 7.17
N VAL A 144 -17.61 -1.99 6.81
CA VAL A 144 -16.41 -1.17 6.95
C VAL A 144 -16.02 -1.01 8.41
N GLN A 145 -16.97 -0.75 9.31
CA GLN A 145 -16.70 -0.63 10.74
C GLN A 145 -16.11 -1.92 11.32
N ARG A 146 -16.66 -3.08 10.97
CA ARG A 146 -16.06 -4.38 11.34
C ARG A 146 -14.66 -4.57 10.77
N LEU A 147 -14.46 -4.21 9.51
CA LEU A 147 -13.15 -4.31 8.86
C LEU A 147 -12.11 -3.42 9.54
N LEU A 148 -12.43 -2.15 9.80
CA LEU A 148 -11.55 -1.20 10.49
C LEU A 148 -11.22 -1.68 11.90
N PHE A 149 -12.21 -2.18 12.65
CA PHE A 149 -11.99 -2.74 13.97
C PHE A 149 -10.99 -3.91 13.95
N ILE A 150 -11.17 -4.87 13.04
CA ILE A 150 -10.27 -6.02 12.90
C ILE A 150 -8.88 -5.58 12.43
N PHE A 151 -8.80 -4.59 11.54
CA PHE A 151 -7.53 -4.05 11.05
C PHE A 151 -6.75 -3.37 12.18
N VAL A 152 -7.39 -2.50 12.97
CA VAL A 152 -6.76 -1.82 14.10
C VAL A 152 -6.32 -2.82 15.17
N GLN A 153 -7.14 -3.82 15.47
CA GLN A 153 -6.76 -4.88 16.41
C GLN A 153 -5.53 -5.66 15.92
N TRP A 154 -5.50 -6.00 14.63
CA TRP A 154 -4.36 -6.69 14.02
C TRP A 154 -3.10 -5.81 14.01
N HIS A 155 -3.23 -4.53 13.64
CA HIS A 155 -2.13 -3.56 13.60
C HIS A 155 -1.52 -3.33 14.98
N GLY A 156 -2.36 -3.18 16.01
CA GLY A 156 -1.92 -3.04 17.39
C GLY A 156 -1.16 -4.26 17.90
N LEU A 157 -1.58 -5.48 17.55
CA LEU A 157 -0.81 -6.69 17.87
C LEU A 157 0.51 -6.75 17.10
N ALA A 158 0.50 -6.38 15.82
CA ALA A 158 1.70 -6.40 14.99
C ALA A 158 2.76 -5.37 15.43
N LYS A 159 2.34 -4.28 16.09
CA LYS A 159 3.23 -3.28 16.70
C LYS A 159 3.87 -3.73 18.02
N LEU A 160 3.45 -4.85 18.60
CA LEU A 160 4.04 -5.33 19.85
C LEU A 160 5.49 -5.76 19.63
N CYS A 161 6.42 -5.15 20.37
CA CYS A 161 7.84 -5.51 20.30
C CYS A 161 8.15 -6.90 20.89
N CYS A 162 7.23 -7.49 21.66
CA CYS A 162 7.40 -8.80 22.27
C CYS A 162 6.10 -9.60 22.16
N HIS A 163 6.18 -10.78 21.55
CA HIS A 163 5.06 -11.69 21.40
C HIS A 163 5.16 -12.87 22.36
N THR A 164 4.01 -13.32 22.87
CA THR A 164 3.86 -14.58 23.58
C THR A 164 3.24 -15.62 22.64
N THR A 165 3.29 -16.89 23.02
CA THR A 165 2.66 -17.97 22.24
C THR A 165 1.16 -17.71 22.04
N GLU A 166 0.48 -17.09 23.01
CA GLU A 166 -0.93 -16.74 22.89
C GLU A 166 -1.17 -15.55 21.96
N THR A 167 -0.36 -14.48 22.03
CA THR A 167 -0.53 -13.35 21.10
C THR A 167 -0.25 -13.76 19.66
N LEU A 168 0.68 -14.68 19.41
CA LEU A 168 0.90 -15.25 18.07
C LEU A 168 -0.30 -16.08 17.58
N LYS A 169 -0.94 -16.87 18.46
CA LYS A 169 -2.17 -17.60 18.10
C LYS A 169 -3.30 -16.65 17.75
N ILE A 170 -3.47 -15.57 18.52
CA ILE A 170 -4.47 -14.54 18.26
C ILE A 170 -4.17 -13.83 16.95
N MET A 171 -2.91 -13.43 16.71
CA MET A 171 -2.49 -12.76 15.49
C MET A 171 -2.78 -13.61 14.25
N LYS A 172 -2.48 -14.91 14.26
CA LYS A 172 -2.82 -15.83 13.15
C LYS A 172 -4.33 -15.88 12.87
N LYS A 173 -5.16 -15.94 13.92
CA LYS A 173 -6.62 -15.92 13.78
C LYS A 173 -7.11 -14.59 13.21
N LEU A 174 -6.56 -13.48 13.68
CA LEU A 174 -6.91 -12.14 13.19
C LEU A 174 -6.45 -11.92 11.75
N THR A 175 -5.28 -12.39 11.35
CA THR A 175 -4.83 -12.32 9.95
C THR A 175 -5.79 -13.05 9.01
N ALA A 176 -6.25 -14.25 9.39
CA ALA A 176 -7.23 -14.98 8.60
C ALA A 176 -8.57 -14.24 8.51
N LYS A 177 -9.05 -13.69 9.64
CA LYS A 177 -10.27 -12.88 9.68
C LYS A 177 -10.15 -11.61 8.83
N LEU A 178 -9.05 -10.88 8.97
CA LEU A 178 -8.76 -9.67 8.19
C LEU A 178 -8.78 -9.98 6.69
N GLY A 179 -8.13 -11.07 6.27
CA GLY A 179 -8.18 -11.53 4.89
C GLY A 179 -9.60 -11.84 4.40
N SER A 180 -10.40 -12.52 5.22
CA SER A 180 -11.80 -12.81 4.85
C SER A 180 -12.67 -11.55 4.75
N GLU A 181 -12.51 -10.59 5.66
CA GLU A 181 -13.27 -9.33 5.63
C GLU A 181 -12.86 -8.45 4.45
N LEU A 182 -11.56 -8.36 4.16
CA LEU A 182 -11.08 -7.67 2.95
C LEU A 182 -11.65 -8.29 1.67
N CYS A 183 -11.72 -9.62 1.59
CA CYS A 183 -12.33 -10.31 0.45
C CYS A 183 -13.83 -10.04 0.35
N SER A 184 -14.56 -10.05 1.47
CA SER A 184 -16.00 -9.76 1.51
C SER A 184 -16.28 -8.32 1.10
N PHE A 185 -15.50 -7.38 1.65
CA PHE A 185 -15.56 -5.97 1.29
C PHE A 185 -15.28 -5.75 -0.20
N ALA A 186 -14.26 -6.40 -0.76
CA ALA A 186 -13.97 -6.32 -2.19
C ALA A 186 -15.07 -6.88 -3.09
N LYS A 187 -15.86 -7.84 -2.61
CA LYS A 187 -17.04 -8.35 -3.35
C LYS A 187 -18.18 -7.35 -3.29
N LEU A 188 -18.41 -6.74 -2.13
CA LEU A 188 -19.47 -5.76 -1.92
C LEU A 188 -19.23 -4.48 -2.74
N THR A 189 -17.99 -4.00 -2.80
CA THR A 189 -17.67 -2.77 -3.53
C THR A 189 -17.66 -2.95 -5.05
N LYS A 190 -17.55 -4.19 -5.55
CA LYS A 190 -17.72 -4.49 -6.99
C LYS A 190 -19.15 -4.26 -7.49
N THR A 191 -20.13 -4.39 -6.61
CA THR A 191 -21.54 -4.12 -6.91
C THR A 191 -21.87 -2.62 -6.88
N MET A 192 -21.00 -1.80 -6.30
CA MET A 192 -21.18 -0.34 -6.23
C MET A 192 -20.42 0.36 -7.38
N ASP A 193 -21.00 1.44 -7.91
CA ASP A 193 -20.35 2.29 -8.92
C ASP A 193 -19.29 3.20 -8.25
N VAL A 194 -18.27 2.59 -7.65
CA VAL A 194 -17.18 3.32 -7.00
C VAL A 194 -16.31 3.96 -8.07
N CYS A 195 -16.38 5.28 -8.19
CA CYS A 195 -15.56 6.05 -9.10
C CYS A 195 -14.32 6.62 -8.40
N LYS A 196 -13.27 6.88 -9.18
CA LYS A 196 -12.09 7.64 -8.70
C LYS A 196 -12.50 8.99 -8.12
N THR A 197 -11.84 9.39 -7.04
CA THR A 197 -12.01 10.75 -6.50
C THR A 197 -11.53 11.77 -7.54
N PRO A 198 -12.10 12.99 -7.56
CA PRO A 198 -11.68 14.05 -8.50
C PRO A 198 -10.17 14.34 -8.44
N ASP A 199 -9.60 14.32 -7.24
CA ASP A 199 -8.16 14.54 -7.02
C ASP A 199 -7.31 13.38 -7.55
N GLU A 200 -7.78 12.14 -7.39
CA GLU A 200 -7.09 10.99 -7.98
C GLU A 200 -7.11 11.05 -9.51
N TYR A 201 -8.25 11.42 -10.10
CA TYR A 201 -8.40 11.56 -11.54
C TYR A 201 -7.48 12.65 -12.11
N THR A 202 -7.40 13.81 -11.46
CA THR A 202 -6.51 14.89 -11.90
C THR A 202 -5.04 14.52 -11.73
N ARG A 203 -4.64 13.87 -10.63
CA ARG A 203 -3.27 13.34 -10.44
C ARG A 203 -2.90 12.34 -11.53
N GLN A 204 -3.79 11.41 -11.85
CA GLN A 204 -3.56 10.43 -12.90
C GLN A 204 -3.43 11.08 -14.28
N LYS A 205 -4.29 12.06 -14.62
CA LYS A 205 -4.21 12.78 -15.89
C LYS A 205 -2.90 13.56 -16.03
N LYS A 206 -2.42 14.18 -14.94
CA LYS A 206 -1.11 14.85 -14.90
C LYS A 206 0.04 13.86 -15.12
N GLN A 207 0.01 12.71 -14.46
CA GLN A 207 1.03 11.65 -14.66
C GLN A 207 1.01 11.09 -16.09
N GLN A 208 -0.17 10.88 -16.67
CA GLN A 208 -0.29 10.43 -18.06
C GLN A 208 0.24 11.48 -19.04
N ALA A 209 -0.07 12.76 -18.82
CA ALA A 209 0.46 13.86 -19.63
C ALA A 209 2.00 13.96 -19.50
N ALA A 210 2.55 13.82 -18.30
CA ALA A 210 4.00 13.80 -18.08
C ALA A 210 4.68 12.59 -18.75
N ALA A 211 4.10 11.39 -18.60
CA ALA A 211 4.61 10.18 -19.26
C ALA A 211 4.50 10.27 -20.79
N GLN A 212 3.46 10.92 -21.32
CA GLN A 212 3.34 11.20 -22.75
C GLN A 212 4.37 12.24 -23.21
N ALA A 213 4.64 13.28 -22.42
CA ALA A 213 5.69 14.26 -22.71
C ALA A 213 7.10 13.63 -22.73
N LEU A 214 7.37 12.71 -21.80
CA LEU A 214 8.58 11.87 -21.75
C LEU A 214 8.67 10.92 -22.94
N ARG A 215 7.55 10.31 -23.36
CA ARG A 215 7.51 9.47 -24.55
C ARG A 215 7.66 10.26 -25.85
N SER A 216 7.13 11.48 -25.94
CA SER A 216 7.32 12.34 -27.11
C SER A 216 8.75 12.86 -27.24
N THR A 217 9.47 13.02 -26.13
CA THR A 217 10.91 13.34 -26.15
C THR A 217 11.78 12.13 -26.52
N GLN A 218 11.33 10.90 -26.26
CA GLN A 218 11.99 9.67 -26.72
C GLN A 218 11.58 9.23 -28.14
N ALA A 219 10.39 9.60 -28.61
CA ALA A 219 9.85 9.21 -29.93
C ALA A 219 10.51 9.92 -31.13
N THR A 220 11.50 10.78 -30.92
CA THR A 220 12.43 11.20 -31.98
C THR A 220 13.40 10.08 -32.38
N ALA A 221 13.44 8.97 -31.65
CA ALA A 221 14.08 7.72 -32.08
C ALA A 221 13.08 6.56 -32.03
N SER A 222 12.77 6.00 -33.20
CA SER A 222 11.95 4.79 -33.47
C SER A 222 10.41 4.94 -33.57
N LYS A 223 9.91 4.73 -34.80
CA LYS A 223 8.50 4.57 -35.20
C LYS A 223 7.98 3.18 -34.81
N GLY A 224 6.73 3.09 -34.33
CA GLY A 224 5.99 1.82 -34.34
C GLY A 224 4.74 1.79 -33.45
N LYS A 225 3.57 1.57 -34.06
CA LYS A 225 2.20 1.55 -33.48
C LYS A 225 1.99 0.52 -32.36
N SER A 226 1.07 0.81 -31.43
CA SER A 226 -0.21 0.08 -31.21
C SER A 226 -1.00 0.65 -30.01
N LYS A 227 -2.30 0.87 -30.19
CA LYS A 227 -3.25 1.43 -29.21
C LYS A 227 -3.96 0.27 -28.50
N ALA A 228 -3.86 0.18 -27.18
CA ALA A 228 -4.57 -0.79 -26.35
C ALA A 228 -5.91 -0.21 -25.81
N PRO A 229 -6.86 -1.05 -25.38
CA PRO A 229 -8.28 -0.72 -25.29
C PRO A 229 -8.62 0.27 -24.18
N VAL A 230 -9.65 1.08 -24.40
CA VAL A 230 -10.22 2.03 -23.44
C VAL A 230 -11.36 1.31 -22.69
N ASP A 231 -11.20 1.12 -21.39
CA ASP A 231 -12.27 0.65 -20.48
C ASP A 231 -13.45 1.64 -20.47
N PRO A 232 -14.70 1.17 -20.23
CA PRO A 232 -15.89 2.01 -20.31
C PRO A 232 -15.83 3.12 -19.25
N ALA A 233 -15.86 4.36 -19.72
CA ALA A 233 -15.98 5.55 -18.88
C ALA A 233 -17.46 5.82 -18.60
N THR A 234 -17.80 6.15 -17.35
CA THR A 234 -19.10 6.72 -16.99
C THR A 234 -19.27 8.08 -17.70
N SER A 235 -20.48 8.62 -17.79
CA SER A 235 -20.82 9.85 -18.54
C SER A 235 -19.95 11.08 -18.21
N ASP A 236 -19.25 11.04 -17.08
CA ASP A 236 -18.36 12.08 -16.56
C ASP A 236 -16.85 11.85 -16.84
N GLY A 237 -16.51 10.79 -17.60
CA GLY A 237 -15.13 10.44 -17.95
C GLY A 237 -14.31 9.77 -16.82
N ARG A 238 -14.90 9.60 -15.63
CA ARG A 238 -14.27 8.93 -14.48
C ARG A 238 -14.32 7.41 -14.65
N ARG A 239 -13.24 6.73 -14.25
CA ARG A 239 -13.15 5.27 -14.33
C ARG A 239 -13.67 4.63 -13.05
N LEU A 240 -14.39 3.53 -13.22
CA LEU A 240 -14.73 2.58 -12.16
C LEU A 240 -13.46 2.09 -11.45
N CYS A 241 -13.50 2.07 -10.12
CA CYS A 241 -12.40 1.70 -9.26
C CYS A 241 -12.74 0.41 -8.51
N ILE A 242 -12.10 -0.67 -8.93
CA ILE A 242 -12.21 -1.97 -8.26
C ILE A 242 -11.12 -2.05 -7.19
N PHE A 243 -11.49 -2.41 -5.97
CA PHE A 243 -10.52 -2.69 -4.92
C PHE A 243 -9.70 -3.93 -5.28
N ASN A 244 -8.41 -3.75 -5.54
CA ASN A 244 -7.51 -4.84 -5.89
C ASN A 244 -6.66 -5.25 -4.68
N ILE A 245 -6.95 -6.43 -4.13
CA ILE A 245 -6.21 -7.02 -3.01
C ILE A 245 -4.82 -7.53 -3.46
N ASN A 246 -4.64 -7.83 -4.76
CA ASN A 246 -3.45 -8.48 -5.30
C ASN A 246 -2.41 -7.49 -5.82
N THR A 247 -2.12 -6.42 -5.09
CA THR A 247 -1.13 -5.44 -5.53
C THR A 247 0.29 -5.87 -5.11
N TYR A 248 0.84 -6.88 -5.79
CA TYR A 248 2.29 -7.10 -5.80
C TYR A 248 2.92 -6.13 -6.82
N LYS A 249 3.82 -5.29 -6.34
CA LYS A 249 4.82 -4.59 -7.14
C LYS A 249 6.18 -5.07 -6.67
#